data_AF-A0A4Q6G401-F1
#
_entry.id   AF-A0A4Q6G401-F1
#
_cell.length_a   1.000
_cell.length_b   1.000
_cell.length_c   1.000
_cell.angle_alpha   90.00
_cell.angle_beta   90.00
_cell.angle_gamma   90.00
#
_symmetry.space_group_name_H-M   'P 1'
#
loop_
_entity.id
_entity.type
_entity.pdbx_description
1 polymer ?
#
loop_
_entity_poly.entity_id
_entity_poly.type
_entity_poly.pdbx_seq_one_letter_code
_entity_poly.pdbx_strand_id
1 'polypeptide(L)'
;MIKKWMGFCLLAWFLIGCDPAHKEQCEWYLIPEPKNIDMVPEGWVPLCARNFVTVKQRCHLKASLDFAKAVHNKTFRLSALKVDDTGPYPREVLKIKTCEPSDEEVARLAKAK
;
A
#
# COMPACT_ATOMS: atom_id res chain seq x y z
N MET A 1 29.67 -31.31 36.59
CA MET A 1 28.78 -31.91 35.57
C MET A 1 27.68 -30.92 35.24
N ILE A 2 27.63 -30.53 33.97
CA ILE A 2 27.01 -29.31 33.44
C ILE A 2 25.49 -29.41 33.40
N LYS A 3 24.84 -28.35 33.87
CA LYS A 3 23.44 -28.23 34.24
C LYS A 3 22.62 -27.75 33.03
N LYS A 4 21.79 -28.64 32.49
CA LYS A 4 20.53 -28.43 31.74
C LYS A 4 20.14 -26.98 31.43
N TRP A 5 20.62 -26.35 30.35
CA TRP A 5 20.09 -25.09 29.82
C TRP A 5 20.14 -25.08 28.28
N MET A 6 19.54 -26.10 27.66
CA MET A 6 19.46 -26.22 26.20
C MET A 6 18.01 -26.54 25.86
N GLY A 7 17.18 -25.51 25.69
CA GLY A 7 15.76 -25.78 25.43
C GLY A 7 14.81 -24.59 25.34
N PHE A 8 15.27 -23.37 25.03
CA PHE A 8 14.32 -22.24 24.95
C PHE A 8 14.61 -21.15 23.89
N CYS A 9 15.48 -21.38 22.90
CA CYS A 9 15.79 -20.35 21.88
C CYS A 9 15.23 -20.61 20.47
N LEU A 10 14.57 -21.73 20.18
CA LEU A 10 14.25 -22.11 18.79
C LEU A 10 12.80 -21.89 18.34
N LEU A 11 11.90 -21.45 19.22
CA LEU A 11 10.47 -21.25 18.87
C LEU A 11 10.11 -19.82 18.44
N ALA A 12 11.03 -18.85 18.56
CA ALA A 12 10.75 -17.46 18.21
C ALA A 12 10.92 -17.13 16.72
N TRP A 13 11.55 -18.01 15.92
CA TRP A 13 11.80 -17.75 14.50
C TRP A 13 10.65 -18.11 13.55
N PHE A 14 9.61 -18.81 14.02
CA PHE A 14 8.52 -19.29 13.18
C PHE A 14 7.30 -18.35 13.09
N LEU A 15 7.37 -17.14 13.66
CA LEU A 15 6.33 -16.12 13.54
C LEU A 15 6.69 -15.01 12.53
N ILE A 16 7.43 -15.33 11.47
CA ILE A 16 7.59 -14.43 10.31
C ILE A 16 6.33 -14.54 9.43
N GLY A 17 5.17 -14.27 10.04
CA GLY A 17 3.87 -14.12 9.38
C GLY A 17 3.64 -12.71 8.83
N CYS A 18 4.70 -11.95 8.58
CA CYS A 18 4.62 -10.62 7.98
C CYS A 18 5.50 -10.66 6.75
N ASP A 19 4.92 -11.00 5.60
CA ASP A 19 5.53 -10.94 4.28
C ASP A 19 6.14 -9.55 4.00
N PRO A 20 7.44 -9.34 4.27
CA PRO A 20 8.06 -8.04 4.14
C PRO A 20 8.51 -7.80 2.70
N ALA A 21 8.78 -8.87 1.95
CA ALA A 21 9.33 -8.83 0.61
C ALA A 21 8.38 -8.14 -0.36
N HIS A 22 7.10 -8.52 -0.34
CA HIS A 22 6.11 -7.94 -1.26
C HIS A 22 5.71 -6.51 -0.90
N LYS A 23 6.05 -5.98 0.30
CA LYS A 23 5.79 -4.58 0.65
C LYS A 23 6.70 -3.59 -0.07
N GLU A 24 7.91 -4.03 -0.40
CA GLU A 24 8.93 -3.23 -1.10
C GLU A 24 8.87 -3.40 -2.62
N GLN A 25 8.00 -4.27 -3.11
CA GLN A 25 7.82 -4.53 -4.54
C GLN A 25 6.74 -3.65 -5.14
N CYS A 26 6.90 -3.32 -6.42
CA CYS A 26 6.01 -2.49 -7.22
C CYS A 26 4.77 -3.26 -7.68
N GLU A 27 4.07 -3.86 -6.72
CA GLU A 27 3.01 -4.82 -6.96
C GLU A 27 1.65 -4.38 -6.43
N TRP A 28 1.62 -3.25 -5.74
CA TRP A 28 0.42 -2.71 -5.11
C TRP A 28 -0.20 -1.63 -5.99
N TYR A 29 -1.53 -1.59 -6.03
CA TYR A 29 -2.28 -0.59 -6.76
C TYR A 29 -3.57 -0.28 -5.99
N LEU A 30 -4.12 0.92 -6.21
CA LEU A 30 -5.37 1.32 -5.58
C LEU A 30 -6.56 0.90 -6.45
N ILE A 31 -7.58 0.35 -5.81
CA ILE A 31 -8.88 0.03 -6.43
C ILE A 31 -10.02 0.62 -5.61
N PRO A 32 -11.16 0.98 -6.24
CA PRO A 32 -12.35 1.39 -5.52
C PRO A 32 -12.86 0.31 -4.56
N GLU A 33 -13.27 0.71 -3.35
CA GLU A 33 -13.90 -0.15 -2.35
C GLU A 33 -15.42 0.13 -2.28
N PRO A 34 -16.28 -0.73 -2.85
CA PRO A 34 -17.72 -0.45 -2.91
C PRO A 34 -18.41 -0.51 -1.54
N LYS A 35 -17.82 -1.19 -0.55
CA LYS A 35 -18.46 -1.46 0.75
C LYS A 35 -18.61 -0.23 1.64
N ASN A 36 -17.78 0.80 1.46
CA ASN A 36 -17.70 1.96 2.35
C ASN A 36 -18.04 3.27 1.63
N ILE A 37 -18.82 3.21 0.56
CA ILE A 37 -19.14 4.39 -0.25
C ILE A 37 -19.90 5.46 0.56
N ASP A 38 -20.78 5.03 1.46
CA ASP A 38 -21.56 5.94 2.32
C ASP A 38 -20.74 6.52 3.48
N MET A 39 -19.52 6.02 3.70
CA MET A 39 -18.63 6.47 4.78
C MET A 39 -17.62 7.53 4.34
N VAL A 40 -17.58 7.84 3.04
CA VAL A 40 -16.69 8.88 2.50
C VAL A 40 -17.51 10.11 2.10
N PRO A 41 -16.98 11.33 2.35
CA PRO A 41 -17.66 12.54 1.93
C PRO A 41 -17.71 12.66 0.41
N GLU A 42 -18.61 13.52 -0.10
CA GLU A 42 -18.69 13.80 -1.53
C GLU A 42 -17.34 14.30 -2.09
N GLY A 43 -17.01 13.88 -3.31
CA GLY A 43 -15.72 14.18 -3.94
C GLY A 43 -14.56 13.28 -3.48
N TRP A 44 -14.82 12.30 -2.61
CA TRP A 44 -13.86 11.29 -2.19
C TRP A 44 -14.22 9.92 -2.74
N VAL A 45 -13.22 9.06 -2.82
CA VAL A 45 -13.36 7.68 -3.29
C VAL A 45 -12.90 6.74 -2.18
N PRO A 46 -13.72 5.75 -1.78
CA PRO A 46 -13.29 4.69 -0.89
C PRO A 46 -12.38 3.73 -1.67
N LEU A 47 -11.30 3.25 -1.05
CA LEU A 47 -10.22 2.54 -1.74
C LEU A 47 -9.72 1.32 -0.95
N CYS A 48 -9.21 0.33 -1.68
CA CYS A 48 -8.31 -0.69 -1.17
C CYS A 48 -6.97 -0.63 -1.92
N ALA A 49 -5.87 -0.82 -1.20
CA ALA A 49 -4.58 -1.16 -1.80
C ALA A 49 -4.52 -2.67 -2.00
N ARG A 50 -4.43 -3.13 -3.25
CA ARG A 50 -4.39 -4.55 -3.61
C ARG A 50 -3.04 -4.92 -4.21
N ASN A 51 -2.51 -6.07 -3.83
CA ASN A 51 -1.33 -6.67 -4.46
C ASN A 51 -1.78 -7.69 -5.51
N PHE A 52 -1.28 -7.60 -6.75
CA PHE A 52 -1.70 -8.53 -7.82
C PHE A 52 -1.03 -9.91 -7.76
N VAL A 53 0.12 -10.05 -7.09
CA VAL A 53 0.87 -11.31 -6.99
C VAL A 53 0.35 -12.18 -5.85
N THR A 54 0.26 -11.59 -4.65
CA THR A 54 -0.16 -12.28 -3.43
C THR A 54 -1.66 -12.25 -3.19
N VAL A 55 -2.41 -11.46 -3.98
CA VAL A 55 -3.86 -11.24 -3.85
C VAL A 55 -4.26 -10.59 -2.50
N LYS A 56 -3.28 -10.14 -1.71
CA LYS A 56 -3.52 -9.42 -0.45
C LYS A 56 -4.16 -8.06 -0.73
N GLN A 57 -4.99 -7.60 0.22
CA GLN A 57 -5.61 -6.28 0.14
C GLN A 57 -5.62 -5.58 1.50
N ARG A 58 -5.47 -4.25 1.48
CA ARG A 58 -5.64 -3.35 2.62
C ARG A 58 -6.74 -2.34 2.26
N CYS A 59 -7.91 -2.55 2.81
CA CYS A 59 -9.11 -1.72 2.58
C CYS A 59 -9.29 -0.67 3.67
N HIS A 60 -10.44 0.01 3.67
CA HIS A 60 -10.75 1.15 4.54
C HIS A 60 -9.78 2.31 4.33
N LEU A 61 -9.46 2.58 3.07
CA LEU A 61 -8.74 3.78 2.66
C LEU A 61 -9.72 4.73 1.96
N LYS A 62 -9.38 6.02 1.92
CA LYS A 62 -10.06 7.01 1.09
C LYS A 62 -9.07 8.02 0.54
N ALA A 63 -9.39 8.60 -0.60
CA ALA A 63 -8.66 9.73 -1.15
C ALA A 63 -9.62 10.66 -1.91
N SER A 64 -9.18 11.87 -2.21
CA SER A 64 -9.92 12.73 -3.14
C SER A 64 -10.02 12.08 -4.52
N LEU A 65 -11.08 12.41 -5.25
CA LEU A 65 -11.29 11.90 -6.61
C LEU A 65 -10.11 12.22 -7.54
N ASP A 66 -9.55 13.43 -7.43
CA ASP A 66 -8.42 13.86 -8.26
C ASP A 66 -7.16 13.06 -7.95
N PHE A 67 -6.88 12.81 -6.66
CA PHE A 67 -5.78 11.94 -6.26
C PHE A 67 -5.97 10.53 -6.81
N ALA A 68 -7.16 9.95 -6.63
CA ALA A 68 -7.49 8.61 -7.09
C ALA A 68 -7.31 8.46 -8.61
N LYS A 69 -7.72 9.46 -9.40
CA LYS A 69 -7.49 9.51 -10.85
C LYS A 69 -6.01 9.56 -11.20
N ALA A 70 -5.22 10.40 -10.52
CA ALA A 70 -3.81 10.58 -10.82
C ALA A 70 -2.96 9.31 -10.63
N VAL A 71 -3.37 8.45 -9.69
CA VAL A 71 -2.70 7.18 -9.35
C VAL A 71 -3.43 5.94 -9.87
N HIS A 72 -4.52 6.11 -10.62
CA HIS A 72 -5.31 5.00 -11.16
C HIS A 72 -4.43 4.13 -12.06
N ASN A 73 -4.52 2.79 -11.89
CA ASN A 73 -3.70 1.78 -12.57
C ASN A 73 -2.17 1.90 -12.37
N LYS A 74 -1.69 2.83 -11.56
CA LYS A 74 -0.25 2.96 -11.28
C LYS A 74 0.14 2.05 -10.12
N THR A 75 1.21 1.30 -10.32
CA THR A 75 1.77 0.45 -9.27
C THR A 75 2.63 1.27 -8.31
N PHE A 76 2.69 0.82 -7.07
CA PHE A 76 3.50 1.39 -6.01
C PHE A 76 3.99 0.32 -5.03
N ARG A 77 4.91 0.70 -4.15
CA ARG A 77 5.36 -0.11 -3.01
C ARG A 77 4.50 0.20 -1.80
N LEU A 78 3.96 -0.83 -1.15
CA LEU A 78 3.13 -0.61 0.05
C LEU A 78 3.89 0.14 1.16
N SER A 79 5.21 -0.05 1.27
CA SER A 79 6.06 0.71 2.20
C SER A 79 6.07 2.22 1.96
N ALA A 80 5.81 2.65 0.72
CA ALA A 80 5.74 4.05 0.33
C ALA A 80 4.34 4.66 0.47
N LEU A 81 3.32 3.86 0.82
CA LEU A 81 1.98 4.36 1.11
C LEU A 81 1.96 5.06 2.48
N LYS A 82 1.61 6.34 2.48
CA LYS A 82 1.38 7.13 3.70
C LYS A 82 -0.10 7.36 3.87
N VAL A 83 -0.61 6.99 5.04
CA VAL A 83 -2.00 7.16 5.44
C VAL A 83 -2.07 7.99 6.72
N ASP A 84 -3.20 8.65 6.95
CA ASP A 84 -3.46 9.31 8.22
C ASP A 84 -3.84 8.28 9.30
N ASP A 85 -2.86 7.89 10.10
CA ASP A 85 -3.02 6.96 11.22
C ASP A 85 -3.77 7.58 12.42
N THR A 86 -4.11 8.86 12.39
CA THR A 86 -4.88 9.55 13.45
C THR A 86 -6.35 9.78 13.10
N GLY A 87 -6.71 9.86 11.83
CA GLY A 87 -8.07 10.16 11.36
C GLY A 87 -9.12 9.05 11.55
N PRO A 88 -10.41 9.34 11.26
CA PRO A 88 -11.45 8.32 11.28
C PRO A 88 -11.30 7.34 10.11
N TYR A 89 -11.83 6.12 10.26
CA TYR A 89 -11.96 5.18 9.14
C TYR A 89 -13.12 5.61 8.21
N PRO A 90 -13.00 5.40 6.87
CA PRO A 90 -11.80 5.01 6.12
C PRO A 90 -10.66 6.03 6.22
N ARG A 91 -9.41 5.55 6.33
CA ARG A 91 -8.22 6.38 6.52
C ARG A 91 -7.83 7.09 5.24
N GLU A 92 -7.49 8.36 5.36
CA GLU A 92 -7.04 9.15 4.22
C GLU A 92 -5.66 8.68 3.72
N VAL A 93 -5.51 8.56 2.41
CA VAL A 93 -4.23 8.37 1.74
C VAL A 93 -3.59 9.74 1.52
N LEU A 94 -2.53 10.01 2.27
CA LEU A 94 -1.80 11.28 2.22
C LEU A 94 -0.81 11.33 1.06
N LYS A 95 -0.15 10.20 0.78
CA LYS A 95 0.89 10.14 -0.26
C LYS A 95 1.12 8.73 -0.77
N ILE A 96 1.40 8.63 -2.06
CA ILE A 96 1.92 7.44 -2.72
C ILE A 96 3.16 7.84 -3.54
N LYS A 97 4.14 6.95 -3.62
CA LYS A 97 5.22 7.02 -4.61
C LYS A 97 5.02 5.91 -5.62
N THR A 98 4.57 6.26 -6.82
CA THR A 98 4.39 5.30 -7.92
C THR A 98 5.74 4.80 -8.41
N CYS A 99 5.75 3.59 -8.95
CA CYS A 99 6.95 2.97 -9.51
C CYS A 99 7.18 3.36 -10.98
N GLU A 100 6.11 3.66 -11.70
CA GLU A 100 6.20 4.18 -13.06
C GLU A 100 6.52 5.67 -13.04
N PRO A 101 7.39 6.15 -13.94
CA PRO A 101 7.63 7.58 -14.13
C PRO A 101 6.33 8.26 -14.54
N SER A 102 6.11 9.51 -14.10
CA SER A 102 4.93 10.27 -14.50
C SER A 102 4.93 10.51 -16.02
N ASP A 103 3.77 10.69 -16.62
CA ASP A 103 3.65 10.98 -18.06
C ASP A 103 4.44 12.25 -18.45
N GLU A 104 4.50 13.23 -17.55
CA GLU A 104 5.32 14.44 -17.69
C GLU A 104 6.82 14.13 -17.72
N GLU A 105 7.27 13.20 -16.87
CA GLU A 105 8.66 12.78 -16.81
C GLU A 105 9.04 11.94 -18.04
N VAL A 106 8.13 11.08 -18.52
CA VAL A 106 8.28 10.37 -19.79
C VAL A 106 8.36 11.36 -20.96
N ALA A 107 7.51 12.38 -20.99
CA ALA A 107 7.53 13.42 -22.03
C ALA A 107 8.81 14.27 -21.99
N ARG A 108 9.33 14.58 -20.79
CA ARG A 108 10.61 15.28 -20.63
C ARG A 108 11.78 14.42 -21.14
N LEU A 109 11.82 13.14 -20.77
CA LEU A 109 12.86 12.21 -21.22
C LEU A 109 12.81 11.97 -22.73
N ALA A 110 11.62 11.99 -23.34
CA ALA A 110 11.45 11.88 -24.77
C ALA A 110 11.94 13.12 -25.55
N LYS A 111 11.92 14.31 -24.93
CA LYS A 111 12.44 15.57 -25.53
C LYS A 111 13.93 15.79 -25.31
N ALA A 112 14.55 15.03 -24.41
CA ALA A 112 15.98 15.13 -24.09
C ALA A 112 16.86 14.20 -24.95
N LYS A 113 16.27 13.49 -25.92
CA LYS A 113 16.94 12.70 -26.96
C LYS A 113 16.78 13.39 -28.30
#